data_AF-A0AAN5BPH8-F1
#
_entry.id   AF-A0AAN5BPH8-F1
#
_cell.length_a   1.000
_cell.length_b   1.000
_cell.length_c   1.000
_cell.angle_alpha   90.00
_cell.angle_beta   90.00
_cell.angle_gamma   90.00
#
_symmetry.space_group_name_H-M   'P 1'
#
loop_
_entity.id
_entity.type
_entity.pdbx_description
1 polymer ?
#
loop_
_entity_poly.entity_id
_entity_poly.type
_entity_poly.pdbx_seq_one_letter_code
_entity_poly.pdbx_strand_id
1 'polypeptide(L)'
;MKYASFIAAAAAALASAVSAAGVSGSAEGFAKGVTGGGSATPVYPSTTDELVSYLGDSEARVIILTKTFDFTNTEGTETSSGCAPWGTASGCQLAINKDNWCTNYEPNAPTVSSITYNKAGVLGITVNSNKSIVGQGSAGVIKGRGLRIVSGAKNVIIQ
;
A
#
# COMPACT_ATOMS: atom_id res chain seq x y z
N MET A 1 4.11 31.90 45.23
CA MET A 1 4.94 30.78 44.69
C MET A 1 4.24 29.40 44.70
N LYS A 2 3.00 29.25 45.20
CA LYS A 2 2.31 27.93 45.25
C LYS A 2 1.44 27.59 44.03
N TYR A 3 1.11 28.56 43.17
CA TYR A 3 0.23 28.33 42.01
C TYR A 3 0.98 28.03 40.70
N ALA A 4 2.28 28.34 40.63
CA ALA A 4 3.10 28.05 39.45
C ALA A 4 3.40 26.54 39.29
N SER A 5 3.48 25.80 40.40
CA SER A 5 3.78 24.36 40.37
C SER A 5 2.61 23.48 39.90
N PHE A 6 1.35 23.94 40.04
CA PHE A 6 0.19 23.16 39.60
C PHE A 6 -0.06 23.24 38.09
N ILE A 7 0.31 24.36 37.44
CA ILE A 7 0.16 24.52 35.98
C ILE A 7 1.23 23.72 35.23
N ALA A 8 2.44 23.59 35.78
CA ALA A 8 3.51 22.79 35.18
C ALA A 8 3.21 21.27 35.19
N ALA A 9 2.52 20.77 36.21
CA ALA A 9 2.16 19.35 36.31
C ALA A 9 1.06 18.93 35.32
N ALA A 10 0.12 19.83 35.00
CA ALA A 10 -0.93 19.56 34.02
C ALA A 10 -0.41 19.53 32.57
N ALA A 11 0.57 20.36 32.22
CA ALA A 11 1.18 20.35 30.89
C ALA A 11 2.03 19.10 30.61
N ALA A 12 2.65 18.52 31.65
CA ALA A 12 3.44 17.29 31.52
C ALA A 12 2.58 16.01 31.33
N ALA A 13 1.34 16.02 31.86
CA ALA A 13 0.42 14.88 31.74
C ALA A 13 -0.31 14.81 30.38
N LEU A 14 -0.44 15.93 29.64
CA LEU A 14 -0.96 15.92 28.27
C LEU A 14 0.10 15.55 27.22
N ALA A 15 1.39 15.61 27.55
CA ALA A 15 2.47 15.21 26.64
C ALA A 15 2.62 13.68 26.51
N SER A 16 1.96 12.89 27.36
CA SER A 16 2.21 11.45 27.52
C SER A 16 1.35 10.53 26.63
N ALA A 17 0.46 11.08 25.79
CA ALA A 17 -0.47 10.30 24.96
C ALA A 17 -0.28 10.47 23.45
N VAL A 18 0.83 11.07 23.00
CA VAL A 18 1.22 10.97 21.59
C VAL A 18 1.93 9.62 21.42
N SER A 19 1.16 8.57 21.15
CA SER A 19 1.73 7.36 20.57
C SER A 19 2.48 7.77 19.30
N ALA A 20 3.81 7.65 19.31
CA ALA A 20 4.63 7.96 18.15
C ALA A 20 4.11 7.15 16.95
N ALA A 21 3.64 7.84 15.92
CA ALA A 21 3.20 7.18 14.70
C ALA A 21 4.43 6.54 14.03
N GLY A 22 4.36 5.24 13.76
CA GLY A 22 5.48 4.48 13.22
C GLY A 22 5.33 3.00 13.47
N VAL A 23 6.40 2.25 13.19
CA VAL A 23 6.43 0.80 13.33
C VAL A 23 6.32 0.40 14.80
N SER A 24 5.39 -0.49 15.11
CA SER A 24 5.25 -1.14 16.41
C SER A 24 5.90 -2.52 16.40
N GLY A 25 6.67 -2.83 17.44
CA GLY A 25 7.39 -4.10 17.57
C GLY A 25 8.62 -4.20 16.65
N SER A 26 9.06 -5.42 16.37
CA SER A 26 10.24 -5.71 15.55
C SER A 26 10.06 -7.01 14.79
N ALA A 27 10.61 -7.13 13.58
CA ALA A 27 10.51 -8.35 12.80
C ALA A 27 11.25 -9.53 13.46
N GLU A 28 10.60 -10.69 13.46
CA GLU A 28 11.16 -11.97 13.83
C GLU A 28 11.57 -12.79 12.60
N GLY A 29 12.27 -13.92 12.80
CA GLY A 29 12.65 -14.83 11.73
C GLY A 29 13.68 -14.26 10.75
N PHE A 30 13.58 -14.63 9.47
CA PHE A 30 14.59 -14.32 8.45
C PHE A 30 14.80 -12.82 8.19
N ALA A 31 13.77 -11.99 8.41
CA ALA A 31 13.84 -10.54 8.22
C ALA A 31 14.22 -9.78 9.50
N LYS A 32 14.65 -10.47 10.56
CA LYS A 32 15.11 -9.84 11.80
C LYS A 32 16.20 -8.80 11.49
N GLY A 33 16.03 -7.60 12.05
CA GLY A 33 16.94 -6.47 11.83
C GLY A 33 16.52 -5.52 10.70
N VAL A 34 15.38 -5.75 10.04
CA VAL A 34 14.78 -4.74 9.15
C VAL A 34 14.46 -3.46 9.93
N THR A 35 14.80 -2.30 9.36
CA THR A 35 14.58 -0.99 9.98
C THR A 35 13.60 -0.13 9.19
N GLY A 36 13.35 -0.44 7.91
CA GLY A 36 12.48 0.34 7.05
C GLY A 36 12.99 1.78 6.89
N GLY A 37 12.12 2.75 7.16
CA GLY A 37 12.45 4.17 7.22
C GLY A 37 13.25 4.61 8.45
N GLY A 38 13.52 3.69 9.40
CA GLY A 38 14.27 3.97 10.61
C GLY A 38 13.61 5.04 11.47
N SER A 39 14.40 6.04 11.88
CA SER A 39 13.96 7.18 12.70
C SER A 39 13.63 8.43 11.87
N ALA A 40 13.37 8.28 10.57
CA ALA A 40 12.95 9.41 9.73
C ALA A 40 11.65 10.02 10.28
N THR A 41 11.53 11.34 10.20
CA THR A 41 10.31 12.05 10.63
C THR A 41 9.11 11.53 9.84
N PRO A 42 8.01 11.12 10.50
CA PRO A 42 6.83 10.64 9.80
C PRO A 42 6.24 11.66 8.83
N VAL A 43 5.88 11.20 7.64
CA VAL A 43 5.13 11.96 6.64
C VAL A 43 3.71 11.41 6.52
N TYR A 44 2.77 12.31 6.22
CA TYR A 44 1.34 12.01 6.19
C TYR A 44 0.78 12.42 4.82
N PRO A 45 0.88 11.54 3.79
CA PRO A 45 0.38 11.88 2.46
C PRO A 45 -1.10 12.26 2.53
N SER A 46 -1.45 13.31 1.80
CA SER A 46 -2.81 13.82 1.69
C SER A 46 -3.46 13.40 0.37
N THR A 47 -2.67 13.06 -0.66
CA THR A 47 -3.13 12.61 -1.97
C THR A 47 -2.52 11.27 -2.37
N THR A 48 -3.12 10.62 -3.37
CA THR A 48 -2.55 9.43 -4.03
C THR A 48 -1.19 9.72 -4.64
N ASP A 49 -0.97 10.92 -5.18
CA ASP A 49 0.28 11.31 -5.84
C ASP A 49 1.40 11.52 -4.82
N GLU A 50 1.10 12.13 -3.67
CA GLU A 50 2.07 12.23 -2.57
C GLU A 50 2.44 10.85 -2.04
N LEU A 51 1.47 9.94 -1.89
CA LEU A 51 1.75 8.56 -1.49
C LEU A 51 2.68 7.88 -2.51
N VAL A 52 2.40 7.97 -3.81
CA VAL A 52 3.27 7.39 -4.86
C VAL A 52 4.66 8.01 -4.83
N SER A 53 4.75 9.33 -4.67
CA SER A 53 6.01 10.06 -4.59
C SER A 53 6.87 9.57 -3.42
N TYR A 54 6.30 9.56 -2.21
CA TYR A 54 6.99 9.11 -1.00
C TYR A 54 7.42 7.64 -1.05
N LEU A 55 6.65 6.78 -1.72
CA LEU A 55 7.02 5.36 -1.90
C LEU A 55 8.16 5.18 -2.89
N GLY A 56 8.22 6.01 -3.93
CA GLY A 56 9.15 5.87 -5.05
C GLY A 56 10.51 6.57 -4.86
N ASP A 57 10.59 7.60 -4.02
CA ASP A 57 11.83 8.36 -3.86
C ASP A 57 12.97 7.57 -3.19
N SER A 58 14.16 8.17 -3.20
CA SER A 58 15.38 7.59 -2.64
C SER A 58 15.58 7.86 -1.15
N GLU A 59 14.71 8.61 -0.48
CA GLU A 59 14.88 8.99 0.93
C GLU A 59 14.39 7.88 1.86
N ALA A 60 14.99 7.75 3.05
CA ALA A 60 14.39 6.91 4.07
C ALA A 60 13.11 7.59 4.59
N ARG A 61 11.97 6.87 4.59
CA ARG A 61 10.68 7.46 5.01
C ARG A 61 9.87 6.56 5.92
N VAL A 62 9.24 7.19 6.90
CA VAL A 62 8.11 6.62 7.66
C VAL A 62 6.84 7.28 7.15
N ILE A 63 5.99 6.52 6.46
CA ILE A 63 4.80 7.00 5.74
C ILE A 63 3.57 6.50 6.49
N ILE A 64 2.80 7.42 7.06
CA ILE A 64 1.63 7.09 7.88
C ILE A 64 0.36 7.26 7.06
N LEU A 65 -0.39 6.16 6.90
CA LEU A 65 -1.66 6.15 6.19
C LEU A 65 -2.80 6.44 7.17
N THR A 66 -3.41 7.61 7.05
CA THR A 66 -4.46 8.09 7.96
C THR A 66 -5.87 7.98 7.37
N LYS A 67 -5.98 7.47 6.14
CA LYS A 67 -7.23 7.37 5.37
C LYS A 67 -7.10 6.35 4.25
N THR A 68 -8.20 6.14 3.54
CA THR A 68 -8.22 5.40 2.28
C THR A 68 -7.62 6.23 1.15
N PHE A 69 -6.61 5.66 0.48
CA PHE A 69 -6.08 6.12 -0.79
C PHE A 69 -6.68 5.24 -1.90
N ASP A 70 -7.71 5.75 -2.57
CA ASP A 70 -8.44 5.01 -3.61
C ASP A 70 -7.89 5.33 -5.00
N PHE A 71 -7.21 4.36 -5.60
CA PHE A 71 -6.64 4.43 -6.95
C PHE A 71 -7.57 3.85 -8.02
N THR A 72 -8.74 3.33 -7.67
CA THR A 72 -9.58 2.50 -8.58
C THR A 72 -9.78 3.16 -9.95
N ASN A 73 -10.05 4.46 -9.98
CA ASN A 73 -10.34 5.18 -11.22
C ASN A 73 -9.21 6.11 -11.70
N THR A 74 -8.04 6.13 -11.02
CA THR A 74 -6.99 7.13 -11.30
C THR A 74 -6.33 6.95 -12.67
N GLU A 75 -6.42 5.76 -13.25
CA GLU A 75 -5.89 5.48 -14.59
C GLU A 75 -6.99 5.18 -15.62
N GLY A 76 -8.26 5.25 -15.24
CA GLY A 76 -9.41 4.87 -16.08
C GLY A 76 -9.55 3.36 -16.29
N THR A 77 -10.35 2.97 -17.28
CA THR A 77 -10.65 1.57 -17.63
C THR A 77 -10.04 1.16 -18.96
N GLU A 78 -9.91 -0.14 -19.17
CA GLU A 78 -9.56 -0.78 -20.44
C GLU A 78 -10.54 -1.92 -20.72
N THR A 79 -10.77 -2.21 -22.01
CA THR A 79 -11.56 -3.35 -22.46
C THR A 79 -10.69 -4.21 -23.36
N SER A 80 -10.58 -5.49 -23.04
CA SER A 80 -9.83 -6.46 -23.85
C SER A 80 -10.48 -7.84 -23.84
N SER A 81 -9.98 -8.75 -24.66
CA SER A 81 -10.44 -10.14 -24.69
C SER A 81 -9.83 -10.96 -23.55
N GLY A 82 -10.45 -12.11 -23.28
CA GLY A 82 -10.08 -13.02 -22.20
C GLY A 82 -10.65 -14.41 -22.40
N CYS A 83 -10.66 -15.18 -21.32
CA CYS A 83 -11.21 -16.53 -21.28
C CYS A 83 -11.89 -16.84 -19.93
N ALA A 84 -12.74 -17.86 -19.90
CA ALA A 84 -13.46 -18.33 -18.72
C ALA A 84 -12.99 -19.74 -18.29
N PRO A 85 -11.76 -19.90 -17.77
CA PRO A 85 -11.19 -21.22 -17.49
C PRO A 85 -11.85 -21.96 -16.32
N TRP A 86 -12.57 -21.25 -15.43
CA TRP A 86 -13.17 -21.82 -14.23
C TRP A 86 -14.71 -21.85 -14.27
N GLY A 87 -15.28 -21.83 -15.48
CA GLY A 87 -16.72 -21.82 -15.71
C GLY A 87 -17.28 -20.43 -15.99
N THR A 88 -18.54 -20.41 -16.44
CA THR A 88 -19.24 -19.21 -16.94
C THR A 88 -20.40 -18.77 -16.05
N ALA A 89 -20.58 -19.40 -14.89
CA ALA A 89 -21.61 -19.05 -13.93
C ALA A 89 -21.32 -17.71 -13.24
N SER A 90 -22.36 -17.05 -12.72
CA SER A 90 -22.20 -15.84 -11.93
C SER A 90 -21.39 -16.13 -10.67
N GLY A 91 -20.27 -15.44 -10.49
CA GLY A 91 -19.34 -15.66 -9.39
C GLY A 91 -18.05 -16.38 -9.79
N CYS A 92 -18.00 -16.99 -10.97
CA CYS A 92 -16.74 -17.44 -11.57
C CYS A 92 -15.89 -16.23 -11.97
N GLN A 93 -14.59 -16.29 -11.71
CA GLN A 93 -13.65 -15.30 -12.24
C GLN A 93 -13.42 -15.54 -13.74
N LEU A 94 -13.13 -14.46 -14.45
CA LEU A 94 -12.63 -14.49 -15.82
C LEU A 94 -11.14 -14.12 -15.82
N ALA A 95 -10.41 -14.57 -16.83
CA ALA A 95 -9.01 -14.19 -17.03
C ALA A 95 -8.89 -13.22 -18.20
N ILE A 96 -8.20 -12.10 -17.98
CA ILE A 96 -7.76 -11.20 -19.06
C ILE A 96 -6.69 -11.93 -19.89
N ASN A 97 -6.75 -11.87 -21.22
CA ASN A 97 -5.75 -12.52 -22.10
C ASN A 97 -4.43 -11.73 -22.17
N LYS A 98 -3.86 -11.41 -21.02
CA LYS A 98 -2.58 -10.72 -20.92
C LYS A 98 -1.45 -11.63 -21.40
N ASP A 99 -0.59 -11.11 -22.26
CA ASP A 99 0.60 -11.80 -22.78
C ASP A 99 0.27 -13.20 -23.39
N ASN A 100 -0.89 -13.30 -24.04
CA ASN A 100 -1.44 -14.53 -24.63
C ASN A 100 -1.67 -15.68 -23.64
N TRP A 101 -1.92 -15.38 -22.35
CA TRP A 101 -2.09 -16.41 -21.32
C TRP A 101 -3.22 -17.41 -21.65
N CYS A 102 -4.38 -16.93 -22.12
CA CYS A 102 -5.49 -17.83 -22.48
C CYS A 102 -5.08 -18.78 -23.60
N THR A 103 -4.38 -18.28 -24.63
CA THR A 103 -3.92 -19.11 -25.76
C THR A 103 -2.88 -20.14 -25.32
N ASN A 104 -1.95 -19.75 -24.44
CA ASN A 104 -0.79 -20.58 -24.10
C ASN A 104 -1.07 -21.60 -23.00
N TYR A 105 -1.96 -21.26 -22.05
CA TYR A 105 -2.18 -22.06 -20.84
C TYR A 105 -3.59 -22.63 -20.73
N GLU A 106 -4.59 -21.98 -21.34
CA GLU A 106 -6.00 -22.40 -21.28
C GLU A 106 -6.63 -22.47 -22.69
N PRO A 107 -6.01 -23.17 -23.66
CA PRO A 107 -6.40 -23.12 -25.08
C PRO A 107 -7.82 -23.63 -25.35
N ASN A 108 -8.38 -24.42 -24.43
CA ASN A 108 -9.72 -24.99 -24.53
C ASN A 108 -10.77 -24.23 -23.72
N ALA A 109 -10.37 -23.19 -22.98
CA ALA A 109 -11.31 -22.39 -22.21
C ALA A 109 -12.22 -21.56 -23.15
N PRO A 110 -13.49 -21.35 -22.79
CA PRO A 110 -14.38 -20.48 -23.55
C PRO A 110 -13.80 -19.07 -23.68
N THR A 111 -13.73 -18.56 -24.91
CA THR A 111 -13.29 -17.19 -25.20
C THR A 111 -14.33 -16.19 -24.68
N VAL A 112 -13.84 -15.13 -24.05
CA VAL A 112 -14.62 -13.96 -23.66
C VAL A 112 -14.16 -12.79 -24.53
N SER A 113 -15.06 -12.23 -25.34
CA SER A 113 -14.71 -11.18 -26.30
C SER A 113 -14.44 -9.82 -25.67
N SER A 114 -15.00 -9.57 -24.48
CA SER A 114 -14.94 -8.27 -23.81
C SER A 114 -14.93 -8.41 -22.30
N ILE A 115 -13.84 -7.96 -21.67
CA ILE A 115 -13.68 -7.80 -20.24
C ILE A 115 -13.25 -6.35 -20.00
N THR A 116 -14.04 -5.60 -19.24
CA THR A 116 -13.68 -4.23 -18.83
C THR A 116 -13.14 -4.23 -17.42
N TYR A 117 -11.97 -3.60 -17.21
CA TYR A 117 -11.31 -3.53 -15.91
C TYR A 117 -10.65 -2.17 -15.67
N ASN A 118 -10.43 -1.84 -14.41
CA ASN A 118 -9.69 -0.64 -14.00
C ASN A 118 -8.18 -0.83 -14.22
N LYS A 119 -7.54 0.05 -15.00
CA LYS A 119 -6.12 -0.06 -15.35
C LYS A 119 -5.19 0.08 -14.16
N ALA A 120 -5.57 0.88 -13.16
CA ALA A 120 -4.76 1.16 -11.97
C ALA A 120 -4.38 -0.13 -11.20
N GLY A 121 -5.20 -1.18 -11.28
CA GLY A 121 -4.94 -2.47 -10.63
C GLY A 121 -3.87 -3.32 -11.31
N VAL A 122 -3.52 -3.03 -12.57
CA VAL A 122 -2.62 -3.87 -13.38
C VAL A 122 -1.17 -3.77 -12.93
N LEU A 123 -0.73 -2.58 -12.51
CA LEU A 123 0.66 -2.34 -12.10
C LEU A 123 0.72 -1.65 -10.74
N GLY A 124 1.24 -2.37 -9.74
CA GLY A 124 1.41 -1.85 -8.38
C GLY A 124 2.36 -0.65 -8.29
N ILE A 125 2.19 0.15 -7.23
CA ILE A 125 3.05 1.30 -6.92
C ILE A 125 4.46 0.79 -6.59
N THR A 126 5.47 1.33 -7.26
CA THR A 126 6.87 1.00 -6.95
C THR A 126 7.22 1.49 -5.56
N VAL A 127 7.70 0.59 -4.71
CA VAL A 127 8.21 0.90 -3.37
C VAL A 127 9.72 0.75 -3.39
N ASN A 128 10.43 1.85 -3.15
CA ASN A 128 11.88 1.87 -3.12
C ASN A 128 12.43 1.42 -1.74
N SER A 129 13.74 1.42 -1.58
CA SER A 129 14.39 0.99 -0.34
C SER A 129 14.11 1.94 0.83
N ASN A 130 14.29 1.43 2.05
CA ASN A 130 14.24 2.19 3.32
C ASN A 130 12.89 2.88 3.56
N LYS A 131 11.79 2.12 3.43
CA LYS A 131 10.42 2.63 3.62
C LYS A 131 9.75 1.89 4.78
N SER A 132 9.07 2.62 5.65
CA SER A 132 8.09 2.07 6.60
C SER A 132 6.72 2.63 6.24
N ILE A 133 5.79 1.77 5.83
CA ILE A 133 4.42 2.13 5.48
C ILE A 133 3.54 1.62 6.63
N VAL A 134 2.89 2.53 7.36
CA VAL A 134 2.15 2.17 8.58
C VAL A 134 0.74 2.73 8.56
N GLY A 135 -0.26 1.88 8.78
CA GLY A 135 -1.65 2.31 8.99
C GLY A 135 -1.87 2.94 10.36
N GLN A 136 -2.58 4.07 10.43
CA GLN A 136 -3.02 4.63 11.70
C GLN A 136 -4.36 3.99 12.13
N GLY A 137 -4.31 3.14 13.16
CA GLY A 137 -5.48 2.40 13.63
C GLY A 137 -6.08 1.56 12.49
N SER A 138 -7.37 1.73 12.23
CA SER A 138 -8.08 1.04 11.13
C SER A 138 -8.27 1.90 9.88
N ALA A 139 -7.63 3.08 9.79
CA ALA A 139 -7.92 4.05 8.74
C ALA A 139 -7.04 3.92 7.49
N GLY A 140 -5.82 3.39 7.64
CA GLY A 140 -4.85 3.25 6.55
C GLY A 140 -5.25 2.17 5.56
N VAL A 141 -5.74 2.57 4.39
CA VAL A 141 -6.19 1.63 3.33
C VAL A 141 -5.65 2.09 1.98
N ILE A 142 -5.14 1.16 1.19
CA ILE A 142 -4.85 1.37 -0.24
C ILE A 142 -5.85 0.53 -1.02
N LYS A 143 -6.60 1.14 -1.94
CA LYS A 143 -7.65 0.48 -2.72
C LYS A 143 -7.39 0.67 -4.22
N GLY A 144 -7.71 -0.35 -5.01
CA GLY A 144 -7.66 -0.29 -6.48
C GLY A 144 -6.26 -0.40 -7.10
N ARG A 145 -5.19 -0.42 -6.30
CA ARG A 145 -3.80 -0.61 -6.74
C ARG A 145 -2.96 -1.26 -5.64
N GLY A 146 -2.12 -2.22 -6.01
CA GLY A 146 -1.21 -2.90 -5.08
C GLY A 146 0.13 -2.19 -4.88
N LEU A 147 1.00 -2.77 -4.05
CA LEU A 147 2.39 -2.34 -3.86
C LEU A 147 3.36 -3.30 -4.55
N ARG A 148 4.50 -2.80 -5.04
CA ARG A 148 5.48 -3.56 -5.80
C ARG A 148 6.90 -3.22 -5.36
N ILE A 149 7.52 -4.11 -4.57
CA ILE A 149 8.93 -4.02 -4.13
C ILE A 149 9.79 -4.87 -5.08
N VAL A 150 10.57 -4.22 -5.94
CA VAL A 150 11.30 -4.88 -7.05
C VAL A 150 12.64 -4.18 -7.31
N SER A 151 13.36 -4.62 -8.34
CA SER A 151 14.57 -3.94 -8.84
C SER A 151 15.66 -3.75 -7.78
N GLY A 152 15.77 -4.69 -6.84
CA GLY A 152 16.75 -4.64 -5.75
C GLY A 152 16.37 -3.74 -4.58
N ALA A 153 15.15 -3.19 -4.55
CA ALA A 153 14.65 -2.49 -3.38
C ALA A 153 14.62 -3.42 -2.16
N LYS A 154 15.07 -2.90 -1.01
CA LYS A 154 15.26 -3.67 0.23
C LYS A 154 15.04 -2.80 1.46
N ASN A 155 14.99 -3.43 2.63
CA ASN A 155 14.74 -2.76 3.90
C ASN A 155 13.41 -1.99 3.90
N VAL A 156 12.30 -2.72 3.77
CA VAL A 156 10.95 -2.17 3.72
C VAL A 156 10.10 -2.83 4.81
N ILE A 157 9.29 -2.03 5.50
CA ILE A 157 8.28 -2.47 6.47
C ILE A 157 6.90 -2.01 5.98
N ILE A 158 5.93 -2.91 6.00
CA ILE A 158 4.51 -2.62 5.71
C ILE A 158 3.71 -3.17 6.89
N GLN A 159 3.02 -2.30 7.63
CA GLN A 159 2.33 -2.64 8.89
C GLN A 159 0.95 -1.99 9.00
#